data_AF-J3BMT5-F1
#
_entry.id   AF-J3BMT5-F1
#
_cell.length_a   1.000
_cell.length_b   1.000
_cell.length_c   1.000
_cell.angle_alpha   90.00
_cell.angle_beta   90.00
_cell.angle_gamma   90.00
#
_symmetry.space_group_name_H-M   'P 1'
#
loop_
_entity.id
_entity.type
_entity.pdbx_description
1 polymer ?
#
loop_
_entity_poly.entity_id
_entity_poly.type
_entity_poly.pdbx_seq_one_letter_code
_entity_poly.pdbx_strand_id
1 'polypeptide(L)'
;MTIMFITATPKAASALLAMTLVAGIALPQAGMAAPAAGIRGTDIAIAAFKDVCLRSAPSFASALTKAKRYGVKETTKLGDSNIGMTSDDSISVQVKLKRECAVTSPNRSNPTLHAQFLRTIAEFADAPPQGNKAGVPFTGTIQGHRFVFMHDRKGGEAYVMISLEK
;
A
#
# COMPACT_ATOMS: atom_id res chain seq x y z
N MET A 1 36.19 10.16 56.97
CA MET A 1 37.07 11.29 56.58
C MET A 1 36.16 12.45 56.23
N THR A 2 36.01 13.35 57.19
CA THR A 2 35.08 14.49 57.22
C THR A 2 35.82 15.71 56.68
N ILE A 3 35.26 16.44 55.71
CA ILE A 3 35.50 17.89 55.57
C ILE A 3 34.20 18.58 55.13
N MET A 4 33.85 19.62 55.89
CA MET A 4 32.70 20.51 55.80
C MET A 4 33.24 21.95 55.69
N PHE A 5 32.37 22.87 55.24
CA PHE A 5 32.46 24.35 55.25
C PHE A 5 33.25 25.02 54.10
N ILE A 6 32.58 25.68 53.14
CA ILE A 6 32.00 27.05 53.12
C ILE A 6 33.05 28.16 53.28
N THR A 7 33.17 29.03 52.26
CA THR A 7 33.35 30.49 52.43
C THR A 7 32.85 31.25 51.20
N ALA A 8 32.42 32.49 51.48
CA ALA A 8 31.56 33.35 50.68
C ALA A 8 32.30 34.34 49.76
N THR A 9 31.50 34.95 48.88
CA THR A 9 31.74 36.01 47.86
C THR A 9 32.37 37.31 48.36
N PRO A 10 32.83 38.20 47.44
CA PRO A 10 32.03 39.44 47.24
C PRO A 10 31.99 40.04 45.80
N LYS A 11 30.82 40.61 45.51
CA LYS A 11 30.46 41.91 44.87
C LYS A 11 30.95 42.32 43.45
N ALA A 12 29.92 42.44 42.59
CA ALA A 12 29.50 43.61 41.80
C ALA A 12 30.34 44.10 40.61
N ALA A 13 29.77 44.07 39.40
CA ALA A 13 29.10 45.22 38.78
C ALA A 13 28.75 44.96 37.29
N SER A 14 27.54 45.39 36.94
CA SER A 14 26.99 45.79 35.63
C SER A 14 27.87 45.69 34.36
N ALA A 15 27.35 45.02 33.32
CA ALA A 15 26.64 45.68 32.20
C ALA A 15 26.67 44.82 30.92
N LEU A 16 25.49 44.74 30.29
CA LEU A 16 25.18 44.42 28.89
C LEU A 16 26.31 43.87 27.98
N LEU A 17 26.08 42.69 27.41
CA LEU A 17 25.92 42.58 25.96
C LEU A 17 25.13 41.31 25.61
N ALA A 18 23.98 41.50 24.99
CA ALA A 18 23.24 40.44 24.33
C ALA A 18 23.91 40.12 23.00
N MET A 19 24.30 38.87 22.78
CA MET A 19 24.40 38.28 21.45
C MET A 19 23.89 36.84 21.51
N THR A 20 22.66 36.69 21.07
CA THR A 20 21.98 35.43 20.79
C THR A 20 22.70 34.70 19.66
N LEU A 21 23.35 33.58 19.96
CA LEU A 21 23.79 32.61 18.96
C LEU A 21 22.85 31.41 19.02
N VAL A 22 21.78 31.45 18.23
CA VAL A 22 20.92 30.28 18.00
C VAL A 22 21.68 29.35 17.06
N ALA A 23 22.38 28.36 17.63
CA ALA A 23 22.90 27.24 16.88
C ALA A 23 21.73 26.39 16.38
N GLY A 24 21.32 26.62 15.14
CA GLY A 24 20.34 25.80 14.43
C GLY A 24 20.90 24.40 14.21
N ILE A 25 20.50 23.47 15.07
CA ILE A 25 20.75 22.04 14.89
C ILE A 25 19.83 21.58 13.75
N ALA A 26 20.36 21.53 12.52
CA ALA A 26 19.68 20.91 11.40
C ALA A 26 19.66 19.39 11.63
N LEU A 27 18.58 18.90 12.24
CA LEU A 27 18.26 17.48 12.23
C LEU A 27 18.00 17.05 10.78
N PRO A 28 18.60 15.96 10.28
CA PRO A 28 18.16 15.37 9.03
C PRO A 28 16.76 14.82 9.29
N GLN A 29 15.74 15.50 8.75
CA GLN A 29 14.42 14.89 8.60
C GLN A 29 14.60 13.71 7.65
N ALA A 30 14.70 12.51 8.22
CA ALA A 30 14.44 11.28 7.50
C ALA A 30 13.02 11.43 6.92
N GLY A 31 12.96 11.76 5.64
CA GLY A 31 11.71 11.80 4.90
C GLY A 31 11.14 10.39 4.90
N MET A 32 10.25 10.09 5.84
CA MET A 32 9.29 9.03 5.65
C MET A 32 8.49 9.43 4.42
N ALA A 33 8.78 8.79 3.29
CA ALA A 33 7.97 8.91 2.10
C ALA A 33 6.53 8.60 2.51
N ALA A 34 5.66 9.60 2.49
CA ALA A 34 4.24 9.39 2.71
C ALA A 34 3.74 8.38 1.67
N PRO A 35 2.94 7.38 2.05
CA PRO A 35 2.33 6.51 1.08
C PRO A 35 1.53 7.36 0.09
N ALA A 36 1.65 7.04 -1.20
CA ALA A 36 0.92 7.71 -2.26
C ALA A 36 -0.55 7.82 -1.86
N ALA A 37 -1.01 9.07 -1.67
CA ALA A 37 -2.35 9.36 -1.21
C ALA A 37 -3.35 8.67 -2.16
N GLY A 38 -4.15 7.76 -1.61
CA GLY A 38 -5.24 7.13 -2.35
C GLY A 38 -6.13 8.20 -2.99
N ILE A 39 -6.58 7.95 -4.22
CA ILE A 39 -7.62 8.76 -4.87
C ILE A 39 -8.79 8.83 -3.89
N ARG A 40 -9.14 10.05 -3.45
CA ARG A 40 -10.06 10.35 -2.33
C ARG A 40 -11.19 9.31 -2.24
N GLY A 41 -11.12 8.43 -1.24
CA GLY A 41 -12.19 7.49 -0.86
C GLY A 41 -11.94 6.00 -1.12
N THR A 42 -10.95 5.62 -1.95
CA THR A 42 -10.60 4.19 -2.18
C THR A 42 -9.23 3.86 -1.61
N ASP A 43 -9.11 2.72 -0.94
CA ASP A 43 -7.82 2.22 -0.43
C ASP A 43 -6.81 2.01 -1.56
N ILE A 44 -5.55 2.32 -1.31
CA ILE A 44 -4.49 2.26 -2.33
C ILE A 44 -4.28 0.87 -2.92
N ALA A 45 -4.45 -0.21 -2.14
CA ALA A 45 -4.31 -1.58 -2.64
C ALA A 45 -5.49 -1.95 -3.55
N ILE A 46 -6.69 -1.44 -3.27
CA ILE A 46 -7.87 -1.63 -4.12
C ILE A 46 -7.74 -0.80 -5.41
N ALA A 47 -7.22 0.43 -5.31
CA ALA A 47 -6.90 1.24 -6.48
C ALA A 47 -5.85 0.57 -7.37
N ALA A 48 -4.80 0.00 -6.76
CA ALA A 48 -3.81 -0.80 -7.45
C ALA A 48 -4.45 -2.01 -8.14
N PHE A 49 -5.29 -2.77 -7.43
CA PHE A 49 -6.02 -3.90 -8.03
C PHE A 49 -6.87 -3.49 -9.23
N LYS A 50 -7.59 -2.36 -9.13
CA LYS A 50 -8.37 -1.80 -10.24
C LYS A 50 -7.51 -1.54 -11.48
N ASP A 51 -6.40 -0.84 -11.29
CA ASP A 51 -5.55 -0.44 -12.40
C ASP A 51 -4.73 -1.59 -12.98
N VAL A 52 -4.20 -2.44 -12.11
CA VAL A 52 -3.26 -3.52 -12.45
C VAL A 52 -4.00 -4.76 -12.95
N CYS A 53 -5.08 -5.17 -12.28
CA CYS A 53 -5.79 -6.40 -12.62
C CYS A 53 -7.02 -6.13 -13.51
N LEU A 54 -8.00 -5.36 -13.04
CA LEU A 54 -9.27 -5.18 -13.76
C LEU A 54 -9.05 -4.52 -15.14
N ARG A 55 -8.26 -3.44 -15.21
CA ARG A 55 -7.97 -2.76 -16.49
C ARG A 55 -7.01 -3.52 -17.40
N SER A 56 -6.43 -4.63 -16.96
CA SER A 56 -5.51 -5.46 -17.75
C SER A 56 -6.10 -6.81 -18.09
N ALA A 57 -7.29 -7.13 -17.57
CA ALA A 57 -8.09 -8.26 -18.01
C ALA A 57 -8.44 -8.13 -19.51
N PRO A 58 -8.67 -9.25 -20.21
CA PRO A 58 -8.62 -10.63 -19.70
C PRO A 58 -7.20 -11.24 -19.69
N SER A 59 -6.24 -10.65 -20.39
CA SER A 59 -4.92 -11.26 -20.61
C SER A 59 -3.90 -11.00 -19.49
N PHE A 60 -4.12 -9.96 -18.70
CA PHE A 60 -3.19 -9.42 -17.70
C PHE A 60 -1.84 -8.94 -18.27
N ALA A 61 -1.71 -8.82 -19.59
CA ALA A 61 -0.42 -8.53 -20.25
C ALA A 61 0.19 -7.17 -19.87
N SER A 62 -0.65 -6.18 -19.55
CA SER A 62 -0.19 -4.84 -19.15
C SER A 62 -0.08 -4.65 -17.63
N ALA A 63 -0.39 -5.67 -16.82
CA ALA A 63 -0.51 -5.56 -15.37
C ALA A 63 0.80 -5.07 -14.72
N LEU A 64 1.92 -5.75 -14.98
CA LEU A 64 3.23 -5.38 -14.40
C LEU A 64 3.70 -3.99 -14.84
N THR A 65 3.45 -3.61 -16.10
CA THR A 65 3.76 -2.26 -16.58
C THR A 65 2.97 -1.19 -15.81
N LYS A 66 1.70 -1.45 -15.47
CA LYS A 66 0.87 -0.55 -14.67
C LYS A 66 1.27 -0.55 -13.19
N ALA A 67 1.72 -1.69 -12.66
CA ALA A 67 2.20 -1.81 -11.28
C ALA A 67 3.37 -0.86 -10.97
N LYS A 68 4.16 -0.47 -11.98
CA LYS A 68 5.22 0.56 -11.85
C LYS A 68 4.71 1.89 -11.30
N ARG A 69 3.46 2.27 -11.60
CA ARG A 69 2.83 3.50 -11.06
C ARG A 69 2.60 3.44 -9.55
N TYR A 70 2.56 2.23 -9.00
CA TYR A 70 2.39 1.96 -7.57
C TYR A 70 3.73 1.68 -6.87
N GLY A 71 4.86 1.87 -7.56
CA GLY A 71 6.20 1.70 -6.98
C GLY A 71 6.82 0.31 -7.14
N VAL A 72 6.16 -0.62 -7.82
CA VAL A 72 6.74 -1.93 -8.18
C VAL A 72 7.73 -1.73 -9.31
N LYS A 73 9.04 -1.69 -9.00
CA LYS A 73 10.09 -1.40 -9.99
C LYS A 73 10.62 -2.66 -10.66
N GLU A 74 10.94 -3.65 -9.84
CA GLU A 74 11.51 -4.92 -10.26
C GLU A 74 10.49 -6.05 -10.13
N THR A 75 10.61 -7.04 -11.00
CA THR A 75 9.76 -8.23 -10.99
C THR A 75 10.62 -9.47 -11.15
N THR A 76 10.33 -10.49 -10.34
CA THR A 76 10.97 -11.79 -10.38
C THR A 76 10.00 -12.82 -10.93
N LYS A 77 10.48 -13.70 -11.80
CA LYS A 77 9.69 -14.84 -12.28
C LYS A 77 9.76 -15.98 -11.25
N LEU A 78 8.61 -16.44 -10.78
CA LEU A 78 8.46 -17.59 -9.89
C LEU A 78 7.52 -18.62 -10.54
N GLY A 79 8.10 -19.68 -11.11
CA GLY A 79 7.37 -20.61 -11.96
C GLY A 79 6.76 -19.90 -13.17
N ASP A 80 5.45 -20.01 -13.33
CA ASP A 80 4.69 -19.33 -14.40
C ASP A 80 4.24 -17.91 -14.02
N SER A 81 4.47 -17.48 -12.79
CA SER A 81 4.05 -16.17 -12.29
C SER A 81 5.19 -15.18 -12.34
N ASN A 82 4.85 -13.91 -12.55
CA ASN A 82 5.75 -12.80 -12.29
C ASN A 82 5.27 -12.10 -11.02
N ILE A 83 6.18 -11.84 -10.10
CA ILE A 83 5.91 -11.22 -8.82
C ILE A 83 6.75 -9.96 -8.70
N GLY A 84 6.15 -8.85 -8.31
CA GLY A 84 6.87 -7.63 -8.00
C GLY A 84 6.32 -7.00 -6.74
N MET A 85 7.18 -6.33 -5.99
CA MET A 85 6.83 -5.70 -4.73
C MET A 85 7.41 -4.29 -4.68
N THR A 86 6.75 -3.40 -3.95
CA THR A 86 7.32 -2.08 -3.62
C THR A 86 8.51 -2.26 -2.68
N SER A 87 9.44 -1.31 -2.66
CA SER A 87 10.64 -1.38 -1.80
C SER A 87 10.35 -1.32 -0.30
N ASP A 88 9.15 -0.89 0.06
CA ASP A 88 8.66 -0.79 1.45
C ASP A 88 7.67 -1.90 1.81
N ASP A 89 7.53 -2.92 0.96
CA ASP A 89 6.65 -4.08 1.11
C ASP A 89 5.15 -3.73 1.28
N SER A 90 4.76 -2.49 0.97
CA SER A 90 3.39 -2.00 1.16
C SER A 90 2.41 -2.52 0.11
N ILE A 91 2.88 -2.86 -1.10
CA ILE A 91 2.11 -3.46 -2.19
C ILE A 91 2.93 -4.54 -2.87
N SER A 92 2.35 -5.72 -3.07
CA SER A 92 2.87 -6.75 -3.96
C SER A 92 1.86 -7.07 -5.05
N VAL A 93 2.36 -7.43 -6.23
CA VAL A 93 1.59 -7.77 -7.41
C VAL A 93 2.09 -9.11 -7.93
N GLN A 94 1.17 -10.05 -8.12
CA GLN A 94 1.43 -11.33 -8.78
C GLN A 94 0.61 -11.42 -10.07
N VAL A 95 1.26 -11.80 -11.16
CA VAL A 95 0.63 -11.95 -12.47
C VAL A 95 1.03 -13.26 -13.12
N LYS A 96 0.05 -14.12 -13.37
CA LYS A 96 0.14 -15.25 -14.29
C LYS A 96 -0.69 -14.91 -15.53
N LEU A 97 -0.03 -14.70 -16.67
CA LEU A 97 -0.71 -14.24 -17.90
C LEU A 97 -1.92 -15.12 -18.25
N LYS A 98 -3.03 -14.48 -18.62
CA LYS A 98 -4.33 -15.08 -18.96
C LYS A 98 -4.98 -15.93 -17.86
N ARG A 99 -4.38 -16.03 -16.67
CA ARG A 99 -4.81 -16.97 -15.62
C ARG A 99 -5.09 -16.30 -14.29
N GLU A 100 -4.23 -15.42 -13.83
CA GLU A 100 -4.34 -14.85 -12.49
C GLU A 100 -3.69 -13.47 -12.40
N CYS A 101 -4.34 -12.58 -11.68
CA CYS A 101 -3.76 -11.32 -11.22
C CYS A 101 -4.18 -11.09 -9.78
N ALA A 102 -3.20 -10.81 -8.92
CA ALA A 102 -3.44 -10.51 -7.52
C ALA A 102 -2.66 -9.27 -7.10
N VAL A 103 -3.26 -8.50 -6.21
CA VAL A 103 -2.62 -7.41 -5.48
C VAL A 103 -2.74 -7.71 -3.99
N THR A 104 -1.63 -7.65 -3.28
CA THR A 104 -1.61 -7.86 -1.83
C THR A 104 -1.00 -6.67 -1.10
N SER A 105 -1.35 -6.52 0.17
CA SER A 105 -0.74 -5.56 1.09
C SER A 105 -0.71 -6.13 2.51
N PRO A 106 0.02 -5.49 3.45
CA PRO A 106 -0.17 -5.74 4.87
C PRO A 106 -1.63 -5.53 5.30
N ASN A 107 -1.97 -6.03 6.49
CA ASN A 107 -3.30 -5.88 7.08
C ASN A 107 -3.68 -4.41 7.24
N ARG A 108 -4.94 -4.09 6.97
CA ARG A 108 -5.49 -2.74 7.09
C ARG A 108 -6.68 -2.75 8.02
N SER A 109 -6.74 -1.83 8.98
CA SER A 109 -7.81 -1.79 9.99
C SER A 109 -9.17 -1.29 9.45
N ASN A 110 -9.30 -1.09 8.14
CA ASN A 110 -10.50 -0.54 7.52
C ASN A 110 -11.57 -1.63 7.29
N PRO A 111 -12.73 -1.58 7.96
CA PRO A 111 -13.77 -2.61 7.79
C PRO A 111 -14.51 -2.50 6.44
N THR A 112 -14.35 -1.39 5.71
CA THR A 112 -15.07 -1.13 4.46
C THR A 112 -14.37 -1.71 3.22
N LEU A 113 -13.18 -2.30 3.36
CA LEU A 113 -12.34 -2.75 2.23
C LEU A 113 -13.04 -3.75 1.33
N HIS A 114 -13.77 -4.70 1.89
CA HIS A 114 -14.52 -5.66 1.07
C HIS A 114 -15.62 -4.98 0.26
N ALA A 115 -16.36 -4.05 0.87
CA ALA A 115 -17.38 -3.27 0.15
C ALA A 115 -16.76 -2.38 -0.94
N GLN A 116 -15.59 -1.79 -0.69
CA GLN A 116 -14.83 -1.06 -1.70
C GLN A 116 -14.42 -1.98 -2.85
N PHE A 117 -13.89 -3.17 -2.57
CA PHE A 117 -13.51 -4.17 -3.57
C PHE A 117 -14.68 -4.57 -4.47
N LEU A 118 -15.84 -4.87 -3.88
CA LEU A 118 -17.06 -5.21 -4.63
C LEU A 118 -17.51 -4.06 -5.55
N ARG A 119 -17.52 -2.82 -5.04
CA ARG A 119 -17.85 -1.64 -5.86
C ARG A 119 -16.87 -1.46 -7.01
N THR A 120 -15.57 -1.61 -6.74
CA THR A 120 -14.51 -1.51 -7.75
C THR A 120 -14.68 -2.56 -8.85
N ILE A 121 -15.05 -3.80 -8.53
CA ILE A 121 -15.33 -4.84 -9.54
C ILE A 121 -16.60 -4.50 -10.32
N ALA A 122 -17.65 -4.03 -9.65
CA ALA A 122 -18.92 -3.68 -10.29
C ALA A 122 -18.79 -2.59 -11.37
N GLU A 123 -17.74 -1.76 -11.32
CA GLU A 123 -17.44 -0.79 -12.39
C GLU A 123 -17.02 -1.44 -13.72
N PHE A 124 -16.54 -2.68 -13.69
CA PHE A 124 -16.04 -3.42 -14.87
C PHE A 124 -16.89 -4.63 -15.22
N ALA A 125 -17.66 -5.14 -14.27
CA ALA A 125 -18.43 -6.36 -14.44
C ALA A 125 -19.63 -6.14 -15.36
N ASP A 126 -19.88 -7.11 -16.23
CA ASP A 126 -21.02 -7.12 -17.16
C ASP A 126 -22.36 -7.18 -16.39
N ALA A 127 -22.33 -7.66 -15.14
CA ALA A 127 -23.43 -7.63 -14.18
C ALA A 127 -22.91 -7.42 -12.75
N PRO A 128 -23.72 -6.86 -11.82
CA PRO A 128 -23.31 -6.67 -10.44
C PRO A 128 -22.87 -7.98 -9.76
N PRO A 129 -21.76 -7.98 -8.99
CA PRO A 129 -21.29 -9.17 -8.28
C PRO A 129 -22.35 -9.76 -7.35
N GLN A 130 -22.56 -11.08 -7.46
CA GLN A 130 -23.47 -11.84 -6.60
C GLN A 130 -22.64 -12.52 -5.50
N GLY A 131 -22.30 -11.78 -4.44
CA GLY A 131 -21.49 -12.28 -3.32
C GLY A 131 -21.03 -11.13 -2.43
N ASN A 132 -21.11 -11.28 -1.10
CA ASN A 132 -20.99 -10.15 -0.18
C ASN A 132 -20.09 -10.39 1.05
N LYS A 133 -19.39 -11.53 1.15
CA LYS A 133 -18.54 -11.84 2.30
C LYS A 133 -17.07 -11.93 1.89
N ALA A 134 -16.22 -11.22 2.63
CA ALA A 134 -14.78 -11.39 2.52
C ALA A 134 -14.36 -12.84 2.84
N GLY A 135 -13.31 -13.32 2.20
CA GLY A 135 -12.80 -14.68 2.29
C GLY A 135 -13.61 -15.73 1.52
N VAL A 136 -14.74 -15.34 0.90
CA VAL A 136 -15.56 -16.24 0.07
C VAL A 136 -15.35 -15.86 -1.40
N PRO A 137 -14.82 -16.78 -2.24
CA PRO A 137 -14.74 -16.54 -3.67
C PRO A 137 -16.12 -16.36 -4.30
N PHE A 138 -16.23 -15.47 -5.27
CA PHE A 138 -17.44 -15.29 -6.08
C PHE A 138 -17.07 -15.15 -7.56
N THR A 139 -18.05 -15.38 -8.43
CA THR A 139 -17.83 -15.28 -9.89
C THR A 139 -18.36 -13.96 -10.43
N GLY A 140 -17.73 -13.47 -11.49
CA GLY A 140 -18.22 -12.35 -12.29
C GLY A 140 -17.72 -12.46 -13.72
N THR A 141 -18.33 -11.71 -14.61
CA THR A 141 -17.95 -11.64 -16.02
C THR A 141 -17.46 -10.23 -16.32
N ILE A 142 -16.34 -10.10 -17.02
CA ILE A 142 -15.79 -8.83 -17.51
C ILE A 142 -15.50 -9.00 -18.99
N GLN A 143 -16.13 -8.19 -19.85
CA GLN A 143 -15.95 -8.25 -21.30
C GLN A 143 -16.24 -9.66 -21.88
N GLY A 144 -17.25 -10.35 -21.35
CA GLY A 144 -17.61 -11.70 -21.75
C GLY A 144 -16.71 -12.83 -21.23
N HIS A 145 -15.63 -12.52 -20.50
CA HIS A 145 -14.74 -13.51 -19.88
C HIS A 145 -15.10 -13.75 -18.42
N ARG A 146 -15.11 -15.02 -17.99
CA ARG A 146 -15.49 -15.38 -16.62
C ARG A 146 -14.29 -15.39 -15.70
N PHE A 147 -14.47 -14.81 -14.51
CA PHE A 147 -13.46 -14.75 -13.47
C PHE A 147 -14.03 -15.18 -12.11
N VAL A 148 -13.14 -15.71 -11.28
CA VAL A 148 -13.33 -15.81 -9.83
C VAL A 148 -12.62 -14.64 -9.18
N PHE A 149 -13.30 -13.96 -8.27
CA PHE A 149 -12.78 -12.89 -7.45
C PHE A 149 -12.76 -13.34 -5.99
N MET A 150 -11.74 -12.91 -5.26
CA MET A 150 -11.65 -13.15 -3.82
C MET A 150 -10.97 -11.97 -3.14
N HIS A 151 -11.48 -11.59 -1.97
CA HIS A 151 -10.82 -10.68 -1.06
C HIS A 151 -10.52 -11.44 0.24
N ASP A 152 -9.27 -11.82 0.46
CA ASP A 152 -8.83 -12.47 1.71
C ASP A 152 -8.17 -11.44 2.63
N ARG A 153 -8.39 -11.60 3.94
CA ARG A 153 -7.90 -10.71 5.01
C ARG A 153 -7.05 -11.44 6.05
N LYS A 154 -6.67 -12.70 5.78
CA LYS A 154 -5.88 -13.53 6.70
C LYS A 154 -4.39 -13.36 6.41
N GLY A 155 -3.67 -12.65 7.30
CA GLY A 155 -2.22 -12.43 7.17
C GLY A 155 -1.83 -11.26 6.26
N GLY A 156 -2.80 -10.43 5.86
CA GLY A 156 -2.66 -9.31 4.94
C GLY A 156 -4.00 -9.03 4.25
N GLU A 157 -4.04 -8.05 3.35
CA GLU A 157 -5.14 -7.92 2.40
C GLU A 157 -4.71 -8.53 1.06
N ALA A 158 -5.52 -9.41 0.48
CA ALA A 158 -5.28 -10.01 -0.83
C ALA A 158 -6.52 -9.85 -1.72
N TYR A 159 -6.35 -9.16 -2.85
CA TYR A 159 -7.37 -8.94 -3.86
C TYR A 159 -7.00 -9.75 -5.09
N VAL A 160 -7.77 -10.80 -5.36
CA VAL A 160 -7.42 -11.83 -6.35
C VAL A 160 -8.46 -11.88 -7.45
N MET A 161 -7.98 -12.05 -8.68
CA MET A 161 -8.78 -12.28 -9.89
C MET A 161 -8.19 -13.46 -10.68
N ILE A 162 -8.97 -14.52 -10.85
CA ILE A 162 -8.56 -15.76 -11.55
C ILE A 162 -9.48 -15.98 -12.75
N SER A 163 -8.89 -16.17 -13.93
CA SER A 163 -9.62 -16.52 -15.15
C SER A 163 -10.16 -17.95 -15.05
N LEU A 164 -11.42 -18.14 -15.43
CA LEU A 164 -12.05 -19.45 -15.59
C LEU A 164 -11.93 -19.98 -17.03
N GLU A 165 -11.34 -19.20 -17.94
CA GLU A 165 -11.05 -19.63 -19.30
C GLU A 165 -9.89 -20.64 -19.29
N LYS A 166 -10.00 -21.68 -20.12
CA LYS A 166 -9.05 -22.80 -20.16
C LYS A 166 -7.80 -22.45 -20.97
#